data_AF-A0A9P8P701-F1
#
_entry.id   AF-A0A9P8P701-F1
#
_cell.length_a   1.000
_cell.length_b   1.000
_cell.length_c   1.000
_cell.angle_alpha   90.00
_cell.angle_beta   90.00
_cell.angle_gamma   90.00
#
_symmetry.space_group_name_H-M   'P 1'
#
loop_
_entity.id
_entity.type
_entity.pdbx_description
1 polymer ?
#
loop_
_entity_poly.entity_id
_entity_poly.type
_entity_poly.pdbx_seq_one_letter_code
_entity_poly.pdbx_strand_id
1 'polypeptide(L)'
;MFVYAANKVNEQDANRSLAKRKKTFTEEEWEEQLSQIKRKQLVFDDSTKFYLVPFGAHKEAKVEELKSALGPNTAVIDLNELIKQQMDSPESTYGALLGKTLDGFDTNKSACFYTFTYRLAPGLFTKLVKTTSQKLKAQNPELTNFVLLNYPNTIPEAIKFEQDVAVAQKLVLLDNQETDSNIVDYFRTVNKVADLDQLKK
;
A
#
# COMPACT_ATOMS: atom_id res chain seq x y z
N MET A 1 3.04 34.43 -20.74
CA MET A 1 4.48 34.56 -20.43
C MET A 1 5.10 33.16 -20.50
N PHE A 2 6.37 32.97 -20.89
CA PHE A 2 6.99 31.64 -21.00
C PHE A 2 8.08 31.46 -19.93
N VAL A 3 8.12 30.29 -19.28
CA VAL A 3 9.11 29.98 -18.24
C VAL A 3 10.19 29.07 -18.82
N TYR A 4 11.46 29.41 -18.58
CA TYR A 4 12.62 28.64 -19.01
C TYR A 4 13.16 27.81 -17.85
N ALA A 5 13.15 26.48 -17.99
CA ALA A 5 13.67 25.56 -16.98
C ALA A 5 15.05 25.01 -17.39
N ALA A 6 16.09 25.33 -16.63
CA ALA A 6 17.43 24.77 -16.80
C ALA A 6 17.59 23.51 -15.94
N ASN A 7 17.63 22.32 -16.57
CA ASN A 7 17.94 21.08 -15.88
C ASN A 7 19.46 20.87 -15.81
N LYS A 8 19.98 20.59 -14.60
CA LYS A 8 21.35 20.08 -14.43
C LYS A 8 21.36 18.62 -14.92
N VAL A 9 22.16 18.34 -15.95
CA VAL A 9 22.23 17.01 -16.58
C VAL A 9 22.90 16.04 -15.60
N ASN A 10 22.16 15.04 -15.11
CA ASN A 10 22.76 13.82 -14.56
C ASN A 10 23.09 12.91 -15.74
N GLU A 11 24.35 12.56 -15.90
CA GLU A 11 24.91 11.83 -17.07
C GLU A 11 24.44 10.36 -17.20
N GLN A 12 23.58 9.85 -16.31
CA GLN A 12 23.23 8.42 -16.25
C GLN A 12 22.07 7.98 -17.15
N ASP A 13 21.43 8.87 -17.92
CA ASP A 13 20.30 8.52 -18.80
C ASP A 13 20.57 8.85 -20.28
N ALA A 14 21.57 8.19 -20.86
CA ALA A 14 21.95 8.37 -22.26
C ALA A 14 20.93 7.80 -23.28
N ASN A 15 19.94 7.00 -22.85
CA ASN A 15 19.05 6.25 -23.75
C ASN A 15 17.67 6.87 -24.02
N ARG A 16 17.41 8.11 -23.61
CA ARG A 16 16.21 8.86 -24.05
C ARG A 16 16.62 10.14 -24.77
N SER A 17 16.65 10.05 -26.10
CA SER A 17 16.90 11.11 -27.08
C SER A 17 16.71 12.55 -26.54
N LEU A 18 17.81 13.30 -26.48
CA LEU A 18 17.90 14.72 -26.10
C LEU A 18 16.96 15.66 -26.88
N ALA A 19 16.40 15.20 -28.01
CA ALA A 19 15.55 15.97 -28.92
C ALA A 19 14.06 16.00 -28.55
N LYS A 20 13.58 15.23 -27.55
CA LYS A 20 12.14 15.13 -27.21
C LYS A 20 11.73 15.70 -25.86
N ARG A 21 12.61 16.43 -25.16
CA ARG A 21 12.23 17.13 -23.91
C ARG A 21 11.85 18.57 -24.25
N LYS A 22 10.56 18.90 -24.15
CA LYS A 22 10.04 20.27 -24.29
C LYS A 22 10.79 21.16 -23.28
N LYS A 23 11.52 22.17 -23.76
CA LYS A 23 12.33 23.09 -22.92
C LYS A 23 11.59 24.37 -22.54
N THR A 24 10.42 24.58 -23.14
CA THR A 24 9.60 25.77 -22.98
C THR A 24 8.19 25.33 -22.61
N PHE A 25 7.73 25.79 -21.46
CA PHE A 25 6.38 25.57 -20.97
C PHE A 25 5.65 26.91 -20.98
N THR A 26 4.37 26.90 -21.33
CA THR A 26 3.49 28.02 -20.96
C THR A 26 3.40 28.07 -19.43
N GLU A 27 2.98 29.21 -18.90
CA GLU A 27 2.77 29.36 -17.44
C GLU A 27 1.77 28.32 -16.91
N GLU A 28 0.68 28.08 -17.64
CA GLU A 28 -0.30 27.03 -17.33
C GLU A 28 0.32 25.61 -17.38
N GLU A 29 1.09 25.28 -18.42
CA GLU A 29 1.76 23.97 -18.51
C GLU A 29 2.84 23.80 -17.43
N TRP A 30 3.49 24.89 -17.03
CA TRP A 30 4.48 24.91 -15.97
C TRP A 30 3.82 24.73 -14.61
N GLU A 31 2.69 25.36 -14.37
CA GLU A 31 1.88 25.13 -13.17
C GLU A 31 1.34 23.70 -13.11
N GLU A 32 0.88 23.14 -14.23
CA GLU A 32 0.47 21.74 -14.30
C GLU A 32 1.64 20.78 -14.01
N GLN A 33 2.81 21.00 -14.61
CA GLN A 33 4.01 20.22 -14.31
C GLN A 33 4.45 20.37 -12.84
N LEU A 34 4.45 21.59 -12.32
CA LEU A 34 4.74 21.85 -10.91
C LEU A 34 3.70 21.23 -9.99
N SER A 35 2.43 21.15 -10.40
CA SER A 35 1.37 20.47 -9.63
C SER A 35 1.56 18.95 -9.61
N GLN A 36 2.08 18.37 -10.69
CA GLN A 36 2.47 16.96 -10.74
C GLN A 36 3.74 16.67 -9.93
N ILE A 37 4.65 17.65 -9.82
CA ILE A 37 5.90 17.58 -9.04
C ILE A 37 5.68 17.92 -7.56
N LYS A 38 4.67 18.75 -7.23
CA LYS A 38 4.17 18.93 -5.86
C LYS A 38 3.79 17.54 -5.39
N ARG A 39 4.62 16.95 -4.52
CA ARG A 39 4.40 15.63 -3.93
C ARG A 39 2.92 15.49 -3.61
N LYS A 40 2.27 14.49 -4.21
CA LYS A 40 0.96 14.04 -3.76
C LYS A 40 1.03 13.96 -2.24
N GLN A 41 0.26 14.79 -1.55
CA GLN A 41 0.17 14.70 -0.10
C GLN A 41 -0.39 13.32 0.21
N LEU A 42 0.33 12.60 1.06
CA LEU A 42 -0.16 11.35 1.63
C LEU A 42 -1.43 11.65 2.40
N VAL A 43 -2.33 10.67 2.43
CA VAL A 43 -3.62 10.79 3.12
C VAL A 43 -3.42 10.85 4.61
N PHE A 44 -2.42 10.11 5.10
CA PHE A 44 -2.02 10.07 6.48
C PHE A 44 -0.63 10.68 6.59
N ASP A 45 -0.44 11.47 7.65
CA ASP A 45 0.84 12.01 8.05
C ASP A 45 1.59 11.03 8.96
N ASP A 46 2.77 11.44 9.43
CA ASP A 46 3.64 10.64 10.27
C ASP A 46 3.06 10.36 11.68
N SER A 47 1.92 10.96 12.04
CA SER A 47 1.22 10.66 13.30
C SER A 47 0.56 9.29 13.29
N THR A 48 0.27 8.76 12.10
CA THR A 48 -0.43 7.49 11.91
C THR A 48 0.51 6.46 11.30
N LYS A 49 0.79 5.39 12.05
CA LYS A 49 1.75 4.35 11.66
C LYS A 49 1.03 3.17 11.02
N PHE A 50 1.54 2.71 9.89
CA PHE A 50 1.04 1.55 9.17
C PHE A 50 2.03 0.38 9.23
N TYR A 51 1.54 -0.77 9.67
CA TYR A 51 2.27 -2.03 9.77
C TYR A 51 1.68 -3.00 8.75
N LEU A 52 2.50 -3.44 7.80
CA LEU A 52 2.09 -4.31 6.71
C LEU A 52 2.34 -5.76 7.08
N VAL A 53 1.33 -6.62 6.99
CA VAL A 53 1.42 -8.04 7.35
C VAL A 53 0.94 -8.85 6.15
N PRO A 54 1.79 -9.12 5.15
CA PRO A 54 1.39 -9.80 3.91
C PRO A 54 0.90 -11.23 4.14
N PHE A 55 1.28 -11.85 5.27
CA PHE A 55 0.99 -13.23 5.61
C PHE A 55 0.30 -13.33 6.99
N GLY A 56 -0.91 -12.79 7.08
CA GLY A 56 -1.66 -12.70 8.33
C GLY A 56 -2.72 -13.80 8.52
N ALA A 57 -3.06 -14.53 7.46
CA ALA A 57 -4.15 -15.49 7.49
C ALA A 57 -3.84 -16.69 8.40
N HIS A 58 -4.84 -17.13 9.19
CA HIS A 58 -4.76 -18.23 10.17
C HIS A 58 -3.76 -18.02 11.30
N LYS A 59 -3.43 -16.76 11.60
CA LYS A 59 -2.47 -16.36 12.64
C LYS A 59 -3.08 -15.42 13.65
N GLU A 60 -4.35 -15.62 13.98
CA GLU A 60 -5.16 -14.75 14.84
C GLU A 60 -4.47 -14.49 16.18
N ALA A 61 -3.89 -15.52 16.79
CA ALA A 61 -3.17 -15.40 18.06
C ALA A 61 -1.95 -14.44 17.97
N LYS A 62 -1.19 -14.51 16.87
CA LYS A 62 -0.01 -13.64 16.65
C LYS A 62 -0.41 -12.23 16.26
N VAL A 63 -1.53 -12.08 15.55
CA VAL A 63 -2.11 -10.77 15.23
C VAL A 63 -2.55 -10.06 16.51
N GLU A 64 -3.21 -10.76 17.44
CA GLU A 64 -3.59 -10.18 18.73
C GLU A 64 -2.37 -9.86 19.60
N GLU A 65 -1.30 -10.67 19.53
CA GLU A 65 -0.02 -10.36 20.18
C GLU A 65 0.61 -9.08 19.59
N LEU A 66 0.63 -8.94 18.26
CA LEU A 66 1.10 -7.73 17.57
C LEU A 66 0.29 -6.50 17.99
N LYS A 67 -1.04 -6.62 17.98
CA LYS A 67 -1.94 -5.54 18.40
C LYS A 67 -1.68 -5.12 19.84
N SER A 68 -1.47 -6.09 20.73
CA SER A 68 -1.13 -5.84 22.13
C SER A 68 0.22 -5.12 22.27
N ALA A 69 1.23 -5.48 21.47
CA ALA A 69 2.53 -4.82 21.45
C ALA A 69 2.46 -3.37 20.93
N LEU A 70 1.59 -3.10 19.95
CA LEU A 70 1.41 -1.75 19.38
C LEU A 70 0.54 -0.84 20.27
N GLY A 71 -0.27 -1.41 21.16
CA GLY A 71 -1.08 -0.70 22.15
C GLY A 71 -2.56 -0.55 21.78
N PRO A 72 -3.37 0.07 22.65
CA PRO A 72 -4.83 0.07 22.55
C PRO A 72 -5.38 0.85 21.34
N ASN A 73 -4.62 1.82 20.83
CA ASN A 73 -5.01 2.68 19.70
C ASN A 73 -4.64 2.06 18.34
N THR A 74 -4.81 0.75 18.23
CA THR A 74 -4.42 -0.05 17.06
C THR A 74 -5.65 -0.66 16.39
N ALA A 75 -5.87 -0.29 15.13
CA ALA A 75 -6.89 -0.90 14.29
C ALA A 75 -6.27 -2.00 13.41
N VAL A 76 -7.02 -3.09 13.21
CA VAL A 76 -6.64 -4.19 12.32
C VAL A 76 -7.58 -4.18 11.13
N ILE A 77 -7.03 -4.26 9.92
CA ILE A 77 -7.78 -4.31 8.66
C ILE A 77 -7.30 -5.54 7.89
N ASP A 78 -8.21 -6.46 7.59
CA ASP A 78 -7.90 -7.63 6.76
C ASP A 78 -8.37 -7.44 5.32
N LEU A 79 -7.43 -7.54 4.38
CA LEU A 79 -7.73 -7.50 2.95
C LEU A 79 -8.73 -8.58 2.52
N ASN A 80 -8.65 -9.79 3.09
CA ASN A 80 -9.56 -10.88 2.73
C ASN A 80 -11.01 -10.52 3.08
N GLU A 81 -11.22 -9.94 4.26
CA GLU A 81 -12.54 -9.46 4.68
C GLU A 81 -13.02 -8.31 3.80
N LEU A 82 -12.15 -7.36 3.45
CA LEU A 82 -12.51 -6.24 2.58
C LEU A 82 -12.96 -6.71 1.19
N ILE A 83 -12.23 -7.66 0.58
CA ILE A 83 -12.60 -8.22 -0.71
C ILE A 83 -13.95 -8.93 -0.61
N LYS A 84 -14.14 -9.74 0.43
CA LYS A 84 -15.41 -10.43 0.68
C LYS A 84 -16.57 -9.45 0.80
N GLN A 85 -16.44 -8.42 1.63
CA GLN A 85 -17.46 -7.38 1.82
C GLN A 85 -17.80 -6.65 0.52
N GLN A 86 -16.80 -6.39 -0.34
CA GLN A 86 -17.06 -5.80 -1.65
C GLN A 86 -17.84 -6.75 -2.55
N MET A 87 -17.51 -8.05 -2.60
CA MET A 87 -18.25 -8.99 -3.44
C MET A 87 -19.68 -9.25 -2.95
N ASP A 88 -19.87 -9.29 -1.63
CA ASP A 88 -21.18 -9.59 -1.01
C ASP A 88 -22.16 -8.41 -1.09
N SER A 89 -21.65 -7.17 -1.20
CA SER A 89 -22.47 -5.95 -1.20
C SER A 89 -22.89 -5.57 -2.62
N PRO A 90 -24.21 -5.52 -2.94
CA PRO A 90 -24.69 -5.13 -4.28
C PRO A 90 -24.37 -3.69 -4.65
N GLU A 91 -24.23 -2.79 -3.66
CA GLU A 91 -23.91 -1.37 -3.84
C GLU A 91 -22.39 -1.09 -3.84
N SER A 92 -21.56 -2.13 -3.78
CA SER A 92 -20.11 -1.97 -3.74
C SER A 92 -19.59 -1.35 -5.04
N THR A 93 -18.60 -0.47 -4.91
CA THR A 93 -17.94 0.15 -6.06
C THR A 93 -17.18 -0.88 -6.90
N TYR A 94 -16.65 -1.93 -6.26
CA TYR A 94 -15.74 -2.88 -6.90
C TYR A 94 -16.26 -4.33 -6.95
N GLY A 95 -17.40 -4.66 -6.34
CA GLY A 95 -17.87 -6.05 -6.24
C GLY A 95 -18.11 -6.70 -7.59
N ALA A 96 -18.72 -5.98 -8.53
CA ALA A 96 -18.95 -6.51 -9.88
C ALA A 96 -17.64 -6.82 -10.63
N LEU A 97 -16.59 -6.02 -10.44
CA LEU A 97 -15.27 -6.26 -11.03
C LEU A 97 -14.58 -7.44 -10.36
N LEU A 98 -14.55 -7.45 -9.02
CA LEU A 98 -13.91 -8.51 -8.24
C LEU A 98 -14.57 -9.87 -8.51
N GLY A 99 -15.91 -9.93 -8.52
CA GLY A 99 -16.65 -11.16 -8.79
C GLY A 99 -16.44 -11.69 -10.22
N LYS A 100 -16.38 -10.81 -11.23
CA LYS A 100 -16.15 -11.22 -12.63
C LYS A 100 -14.72 -11.67 -12.92
N THR A 101 -13.76 -11.19 -12.14
CA THR A 101 -12.33 -11.46 -12.37
C THR A 101 -11.76 -12.48 -11.41
N LEU A 102 -12.57 -13.02 -10.49
CA LEU A 102 -12.17 -14.05 -9.54
C LEU A 102 -11.83 -15.34 -10.29
N ASP A 103 -10.59 -15.79 -10.13
CA ASP A 103 -10.05 -17.01 -10.75
C ASP A 103 -10.07 -18.18 -9.77
N GLY A 104 -9.70 -17.90 -8.53
CA GLY A 104 -9.55 -18.91 -7.49
C GLY A 104 -9.72 -18.33 -6.10
N PHE A 105 -10.27 -19.16 -5.23
CA PHE A 105 -10.44 -18.87 -3.81
C PHE A 105 -9.88 -20.07 -3.02
N ASP A 106 -8.83 -19.82 -2.25
CA ASP A 106 -8.18 -20.85 -1.45
C ASP A 106 -7.93 -20.32 -0.05
N THR A 107 -8.70 -20.85 0.90
CA THR A 107 -8.59 -20.49 2.31
C THR A 107 -7.35 -21.09 2.95
N ASN A 108 -6.59 -21.99 2.33
CA ASN A 108 -5.41 -22.58 2.97
C ASN A 108 -4.14 -21.73 2.80
N LYS A 109 -4.20 -20.66 2.01
CA LYS A 109 -3.07 -19.74 1.81
C LYS A 109 -2.80 -18.96 3.10
N SER A 110 -1.52 -18.70 3.39
CA SER A 110 -1.13 -17.82 4.51
C SER A 110 -1.26 -16.32 4.19
N ALA A 111 -1.51 -15.98 2.92
CA ALA A 111 -1.69 -14.62 2.41
C ALA A 111 -3.15 -14.36 1.96
N CYS A 112 -3.34 -13.47 0.99
CA CYS A 112 -4.63 -13.23 0.36
C CYS A 112 -5.21 -14.52 -0.27
N PHE A 113 -6.46 -14.85 0.07
CA PHE A 113 -7.16 -16.06 -0.40
C PHE A 113 -7.58 -15.98 -1.86
N TYR A 114 -7.74 -14.76 -2.38
CA TYR A 114 -8.33 -14.50 -3.68
C TYR A 114 -7.25 -14.37 -4.75
N THR A 115 -7.42 -15.11 -5.84
CA THR A 115 -6.61 -15.01 -7.06
C THR A 115 -7.50 -14.52 -8.18
N PHE A 116 -6.99 -13.63 -9.03
CA PHE A 116 -7.78 -12.99 -10.08
C PHE A 116 -7.16 -13.26 -11.46
N THR A 117 -8.01 -13.53 -12.45
CA THR A 117 -7.62 -14.04 -13.78
C THR A 117 -6.83 -12.99 -14.56
N TYR A 118 -7.16 -11.72 -14.35
CA TYR A 118 -6.45 -10.58 -14.93
C TYR A 118 -5.65 -9.84 -13.86
N ARG A 119 -4.56 -9.20 -14.30
CA ARG A 119 -3.88 -8.20 -13.47
C ARG A 119 -4.85 -7.05 -13.21
N LEU A 120 -5.45 -7.06 -12.02
CA LEU A 120 -6.24 -5.94 -11.52
C LEU A 120 -5.40 -4.65 -11.61
N ALA A 121 -6.09 -3.52 -11.81
CA ALA A 121 -5.41 -2.23 -11.87
C ALA A 121 -4.58 -2.04 -10.59
N PRO A 122 -3.28 -1.71 -10.69
CA PRO A 122 -2.44 -1.51 -9.52
C PRO A 122 -3.00 -0.43 -8.61
N GLY A 123 -3.16 -0.75 -7.33
CA GLY A 123 -3.70 0.14 -6.30
C GLY A 123 -5.20 -0.04 -6.03
N LEU A 124 -5.85 -1.06 -6.61
CA LEU A 124 -7.23 -1.38 -6.26
C LEU A 124 -7.33 -1.75 -4.77
N PHE A 125 -6.45 -2.64 -4.30
CA PHE A 125 -6.42 -3.05 -2.90
C PHE A 125 -5.92 -1.91 -2.01
N THR A 126 -4.93 -1.14 -2.45
CA THR A 126 -4.55 0.12 -1.81
C THR A 126 -5.75 1.03 -1.58
N LYS A 127 -6.66 1.15 -2.57
CA LYS A 127 -7.84 2.01 -2.45
C LYS A 127 -8.85 1.47 -1.44
N LEU A 128 -9.08 0.16 -1.39
CA LEU A 128 -9.93 -0.47 -0.37
C LEU A 128 -9.39 -0.23 1.05
N VAL A 129 -8.08 -0.46 1.23
CA VAL A 129 -7.39 -0.23 2.50
C VAL A 129 -7.43 1.24 2.88
N LYS A 130 -7.16 2.15 1.94
CA LYS A 130 -7.22 3.61 2.14
C LYS A 130 -8.59 4.05 2.62
N THR A 131 -9.64 3.71 1.88
CA THR A 131 -11.02 4.11 2.23
C THR A 131 -11.43 3.58 3.59
N THR A 132 -11.08 2.32 3.90
CA THR A 132 -11.38 1.72 5.21
C THR A 132 -10.60 2.40 6.33
N SER A 133 -9.31 2.63 6.15
CA SER A 133 -8.46 3.31 7.14
C SER A 133 -8.96 4.72 7.43
N GLN A 134 -9.37 5.47 6.39
CA GLN A 134 -9.95 6.81 6.55
C GLN A 134 -11.27 6.75 7.33
N LYS A 135 -12.14 5.80 7.00
CA LYS A 135 -13.41 5.59 7.72
C LYS A 135 -13.17 5.29 9.20
N LEU A 136 -12.24 4.39 9.51
CA LEU A 136 -11.91 4.04 10.89
C LEU A 136 -11.29 5.22 11.66
N LYS A 137 -10.35 5.95 11.04
CA LYS A 137 -9.75 7.16 11.65
C LYS A 137 -10.78 8.27 11.88
N ALA A 138 -11.76 8.42 10.99
CA ALA A 138 -12.85 9.38 11.17
C ALA A 138 -13.80 8.97 12.30
N GLN A 139 -14.03 7.67 12.49
CA GLN A 139 -14.85 7.13 13.59
C GLN A 139 -14.12 7.17 14.94
N ASN A 140 -12.81 6.93 14.93
CA ASN A 140 -11.95 6.99 16.09
C ASN A 140 -10.64 7.76 15.78
N PRO A 141 -10.61 9.08 16.04
CA PRO A 141 -9.44 9.91 15.80
C PRO A 141 -8.21 9.53 16.63
N GLU A 142 -8.38 8.82 17.74
CA GLU A 142 -7.28 8.41 18.62
C GLU A 142 -6.45 7.26 18.06
N LEU A 143 -6.92 6.58 17.00
CA LEU A 143 -6.18 5.50 16.34
C LEU A 143 -4.85 6.00 15.79
N THR A 144 -3.74 5.52 16.34
CA THR A 144 -2.39 5.90 15.92
C THR A 144 -1.73 4.80 15.09
N ASN A 145 -2.17 3.55 15.21
CA ASN A 145 -1.59 2.41 14.52
C ASN A 145 -2.63 1.68 13.67
N PHE A 146 -2.22 1.26 12.49
CA PHE A 146 -2.99 0.40 11.60
C PHE A 146 -2.17 -0.83 11.23
N VAL A 147 -2.74 -2.01 11.46
CA VAL A 147 -2.17 -3.29 11.05
C VAL A 147 -2.97 -3.78 9.84
N LEU A 148 -2.29 -3.94 8.72
CA LEU A 148 -2.88 -4.33 7.44
C LEU A 148 -2.57 -5.81 7.17
N LEU A 149 -3.54 -6.68 7.41
CA LEU A 149 -3.39 -8.12 7.21
C LEU A 149 -3.59 -8.50 5.74
N ASN A 150 -2.84 -9.52 5.32
CA ASN A 150 -2.85 -10.09 3.98
C ASN A 150 -2.55 -9.05 2.88
N TYR A 151 -1.86 -7.96 3.27
CA TYR A 151 -1.49 -6.83 2.44
C TYR A 151 -0.07 -6.35 2.78
N PRO A 152 0.73 -5.93 1.80
CA PRO A 152 0.49 -5.94 0.36
C PRO A 152 0.67 -7.34 -0.23
N ASN A 153 -0.14 -7.69 -1.22
CA ASN A 153 -0.01 -8.97 -1.95
C ASN A 153 0.98 -8.89 -3.12
N THR A 154 1.36 -7.69 -3.58
CA THR A 154 2.31 -7.47 -4.66
C THR A 154 3.16 -6.21 -4.43
N ILE A 155 4.34 -6.13 -5.04
CA ILE A 155 5.20 -4.93 -4.98
C ILE A 155 4.52 -3.68 -5.56
N PRO A 156 3.80 -3.74 -6.69
CA PRO A 156 3.06 -2.57 -7.20
C PRO A 156 2.03 -2.02 -6.21
N GLU A 157 1.34 -2.89 -5.46
CA GLU A 157 0.42 -2.46 -4.39
C GLU A 157 1.16 -1.77 -3.25
N ALA A 158 2.31 -2.31 -2.82
CA ALA A 158 3.15 -1.67 -1.81
C ALA A 158 3.62 -0.28 -2.23
N ILE A 159 4.07 -0.13 -3.48
CA ILE A 159 4.49 1.17 -4.04
C ILE A 159 3.30 2.12 -4.08
N LYS A 160 2.12 1.66 -4.50
CA LYS A 160 0.90 2.48 -4.54
C LYS A 160 0.48 2.94 -3.16
N PHE A 161 0.61 2.09 -2.14
CA PHE A 161 0.36 2.46 -0.75
C PHE A 161 1.26 3.62 -0.30
N GLU A 162 2.57 3.49 -0.50
CA GLU A 162 3.58 4.50 -0.14
C GLU A 162 3.43 5.81 -0.94
N GLN A 163 2.78 5.76 -2.11
CA GLN A 163 2.52 6.94 -2.95
C GLN A 163 1.21 7.66 -2.61
N ASP A 164 0.15 6.92 -2.31
CA ASP A 164 -1.23 7.44 -2.28
C ASP A 164 -1.88 7.39 -0.89
N VAL A 165 -1.27 6.72 0.10
CA VAL A 165 -1.83 6.48 1.44
C VAL A 165 -0.93 7.02 2.54
N ALA A 166 0.20 6.36 2.81
CA ALA A 166 1.06 6.63 3.95
C ALA A 166 2.44 5.97 3.77
N VAL A 167 3.44 6.45 4.50
CA VAL A 167 4.72 5.75 4.60
C VAL A 167 4.54 4.53 5.50
N ALA A 168 4.84 3.32 4.99
CA ALA A 168 4.76 2.12 5.81
C ALA A 168 5.90 2.12 6.83
N GLN A 169 5.57 1.85 8.10
CA GLN A 169 6.53 1.83 9.19
C GLN A 169 7.39 0.56 9.10
N LYS A 170 6.75 -0.60 9.08
CA LYS A 170 7.39 -1.91 8.95
C LYS A 170 6.53 -2.88 8.16
N LEU A 171 7.19 -3.80 7.45
CA LEU A 171 6.61 -5.07 7.03
C LEU A 171 6.91 -6.10 8.11
N VAL A 172 5.85 -6.61 8.75
CA VAL A 172 5.95 -7.50 9.90
C VAL A 172 5.81 -8.94 9.44
N LEU A 173 6.79 -9.76 9.80
CA LEU A 173 6.72 -11.21 9.63
C LEU A 173 6.25 -11.83 10.94
N LEU A 174 5.13 -12.58 10.87
CA LEU A 174 4.60 -13.30 12.03
C LEU A 174 5.31 -14.65 12.22
N ASP A 175 5.90 -15.20 11.16
CA ASP A 175 6.69 -16.43 11.16
C ASP A 175 7.97 -16.28 10.36
N ASN A 176 9.04 -16.95 10.81
CA ASN A 176 10.34 -16.94 10.14
C ASN A 176 10.36 -17.75 8.84
N GLN A 177 9.31 -18.51 8.54
CA GLN A 177 9.23 -19.36 7.33
C GLN A 177 8.79 -18.59 6.08
N GLU A 178 8.35 -17.34 6.21
CA GLU A 178 7.78 -16.55 5.12
C GLU A 178 8.77 -15.52 4.55
N THR A 179 10.06 -15.76 4.74
CA THR A 179 11.15 -14.87 4.33
C THR A 179 11.41 -14.84 2.83
N ASP A 180 10.97 -15.88 2.11
CA ASP A 180 11.35 -16.15 0.72
C ASP A 180 10.24 -15.71 -0.25
N SER A 181 9.89 -14.43 -0.18
CA SER A 181 8.92 -13.82 -1.07
C SER A 181 9.45 -12.51 -1.64
N ASN A 182 9.21 -12.27 -2.93
CA ASN A 182 9.62 -11.05 -3.63
C ASN A 182 9.18 -9.78 -2.89
N ILE A 183 8.04 -9.82 -2.18
CA ILE A 183 7.58 -8.68 -1.39
C ILE A 183 8.45 -8.43 -0.15
N VAL A 184 8.87 -9.50 0.53
CA VAL A 184 9.73 -9.41 1.71
C VAL A 184 11.11 -8.91 1.30
N ASP A 185 11.67 -9.45 0.21
CA ASP A 185 12.94 -8.99 -0.34
C ASP A 185 12.90 -7.50 -0.70
N TYR A 186 11.82 -7.05 -1.33
CA TYR A 186 11.62 -5.63 -1.62
C TYR A 186 11.69 -4.78 -0.34
N PHE A 187 10.97 -5.12 0.71
CA PHE A 187 11.03 -4.36 1.97
C PHE A 187 12.35 -4.53 2.74
N ARG A 188 13.07 -5.63 2.50
CA ARG A 188 14.42 -5.87 3.06
C ARG A 188 15.43 -4.92 2.44
N THR A 189 15.35 -4.64 1.14
CA THR A 189 16.22 -3.64 0.48
C THR A 189 16.13 -2.24 1.08
N VAL A 190 14.98 -1.91 1.69
CA VAL A 190 14.71 -0.61 2.33
C VAL A 190 14.73 -0.68 3.86
N ASN A 191 15.25 -1.77 4.46
CA ASN A 191 15.39 -1.95 5.91
C ASN A 191 14.08 -1.78 6.71
N LYS A 192 12.95 -2.15 6.11
CA LYS A 192 11.61 -2.04 6.71
C LYS A 192 11.03 -3.37 7.19
N VAL A 193 11.75 -4.49 7.05
CA VAL A 193 11.30 -5.78 7.61
C VAL A 193 11.53 -5.80 9.12
N ALA A 194 10.57 -6.32 9.87
CA ALA A 194 10.69 -6.60 11.31
C ALA A 194 9.99 -7.92 11.63
N ASP A 195 10.57 -8.69 12.54
CA ASP A 195 9.91 -9.85 13.12
C ASP A 195 9.03 -9.40 14.30
N LEU A 196 7.99 -10.18 14.60
CA LEU A 196 7.08 -9.89 15.71
C LEU A 196 7.82 -9.64 17.04
N ASP A 197 8.87 -10.41 17.33
CA ASP A 197 9.65 -10.27 18.58
C ASP A 197 10.45 -8.97 18.66
N GLN A 198 10.76 -8.34 17.53
CA GLN A 198 11.46 -7.06 17.50
C GLN A 198 10.56 -5.88 17.88
N LEU A 199 9.23 -6.05 17.76
CA LEU A 199 8.23 -5.03 18.04
C LEU A 199 7.71 -5.07 19.48
N LYS A 200 8.08 -6.10 20.26
CA LYS A 200 7.70 -6.25 21.68
C LYS A 200 8.61 -5.46 22.64
N LYS A 201 9.69 -4.85 22.14
CA LYS A 201 10.67 -4.10 22.92
C LYS A 201 10.31 -2.63 23.03
#